data_AF-A0A2V2PW42-F1
#
_entry.id   AF-A0A2V2PW42-F1
#
_cell.length_a   1.000
_cell.length_b   1.000
_cell.length_c   1.000
_cell.angle_alpha   90.00
_cell.angle_beta   90.00
_cell.angle_gamma   90.00
#
_symmetry.space_group_name_H-M   'P 1'
#
loop_
_entity.id
_entity.type
_entity.pdbx_description
1 polymer ?
#
loop_
_entity_poly.entity_id
_entity_poly.type
_entity_poly.pdbx_seq_one_letter_code
_entity_poly.pdbx_strand_id
1 'polypeptide(L)'
;MAPRSPSAAVLVLHGGYENGTEPPPPGLLNLPGTRMRPFVRALRRATRTPASGPGSGADVLVRQVRYAHRGWNGSRADALHDALAALDALGEETGGSEEGGGVPVVLLGHSMGARAALLAAGHPLVRG
;
A
#
# COMPACT_ATOMS: atom_id res chain seq x y z
N MET A 1 -27.08 -6.89 0.21
CA MET A 1 -26.17 -6.79 1.37
C MET A 1 -24.99 -5.92 0.93
N ALA A 2 -24.85 -4.71 1.46
CA ALA A 2 -23.74 -3.83 1.08
C ALA A 2 -22.40 -4.46 1.54
N PRO A 3 -21.31 -4.35 0.77
CA PRO A 3 -20.01 -4.82 1.21
C PRO A 3 -19.65 -4.12 2.53
N ARG A 4 -19.16 -4.88 3.52
CA ARG A 4 -18.70 -4.29 4.77
C ARG A 4 -17.47 -3.43 4.49
N SER A 5 -17.41 -2.24 5.09
CA SER A 5 -16.21 -1.40 5.04
C SER A 5 -15.06 -2.11 5.76
N PRO A 6 -13.82 -2.05 5.23
CA PRO A 6 -12.66 -2.61 5.92
C PRO A 6 -12.43 -1.89 7.25
N SER A 7 -11.77 -2.57 8.17
CA SER A 7 -11.41 -2.05 9.50
C SER A 7 -10.02 -1.41 9.53
N ALA A 8 -9.15 -1.79 8.59
CA ALA A 8 -7.78 -1.32 8.44
C ALA A 8 -7.30 -1.63 7.02
N ALA A 9 -6.15 -1.09 6.66
CA ALA A 9 -5.47 -1.44 5.43
C ALA A 9 -3.96 -1.64 5.63
N VAL A 10 -3.36 -2.42 4.73
CA VAL A 10 -1.91 -2.54 4.56
C VAL A 10 -1.58 -2.10 3.15
N LEU A 11 -0.77 -1.04 3.04
CA LEU A 11 -0.24 -0.57 1.77
C LEU A 11 1.18 -1.11 1.58
N VAL A 12 1.37 -1.91 0.53
CA VAL A 12 2.64 -2.59 0.25
C VAL A 12 3.40 -1.83 -0.83
N LEU A 13 4.65 -1.47 -0.51
CA LEU A 13 5.56 -0.69 -1.34
C LEU A 13 6.74 -1.58 -1.75
N HIS A 14 6.77 -1.99 -3.01
CA HIS A 14 7.85 -2.82 -3.51
C HIS A 14 9.15 -2.02 -3.68
N GLY A 15 10.28 -2.72 -3.86
CA GLY A 15 11.56 -2.08 -4.15
C GLY A 15 11.60 -1.43 -5.53
N GLY A 16 12.74 -0.90 -5.92
CA GLY A 16 12.91 -0.34 -7.25
C GLY A 16 14.37 -0.12 -7.55
N TYR A 17 14.64 0.90 -8.33
CA TYR A 17 15.98 1.28 -8.73
C TYR A 17 16.32 2.65 -8.12
N GLU A 18 17.59 2.99 -8.08
CA GLU A 18 17.99 4.34 -7.69
C GLU A 18 17.55 5.35 -8.76
N ASN A 19 17.75 5.00 -10.03
CA ASN A 19 17.40 5.83 -11.19
C ASN A 19 16.58 5.03 -12.22
N GLY A 20 15.67 5.71 -12.92
CA GLY A 20 14.85 5.17 -14.00
C GLY A 20 13.49 5.86 -14.07
N THR A 21 13.26 6.63 -15.14
CA THR A 21 12.01 7.36 -15.39
C THR A 21 11.03 6.55 -16.24
N GLU A 22 11.38 5.35 -16.66
CA GLU A 22 10.45 4.43 -17.30
C GLU A 22 9.51 3.81 -16.25
N PRO A 23 8.28 3.44 -16.64
CA PRO A 23 7.41 2.67 -15.76
C PRO A 23 8.04 1.30 -15.44
N PRO A 24 7.72 0.71 -14.26
CA PRO A 24 8.07 -0.67 -13.99
C PRO A 24 7.53 -1.61 -15.09
N PRO A 25 8.32 -2.60 -15.56
CA PRO A 25 7.85 -3.52 -16.58
C PRO A 25 6.64 -4.33 -16.08
N PRO A 26 5.73 -4.78 -16.95
CA PRO A 26 4.50 -5.42 -16.51
C PRO A 26 4.74 -6.83 -15.93
N GLY A 27 3.84 -7.24 -15.03
CA GLY A 27 3.74 -8.62 -14.55
C GLY A 27 5.01 -9.15 -13.87
N LEU A 28 5.46 -10.34 -14.27
CA LEU A 28 6.60 -11.03 -13.66
C LEU A 28 7.95 -10.38 -13.99
N LEU A 29 8.00 -9.50 -14.99
CA LEU A 29 9.22 -8.77 -15.34
C LEU A 29 9.53 -7.66 -14.32
N ASN A 30 8.54 -7.20 -13.55
CA ASN A 30 8.78 -6.37 -12.37
C ASN A 30 9.35 -7.25 -11.25
N LEU A 31 10.65 -7.51 -11.28
CA LEU A 31 11.32 -8.33 -10.26
C LEU A 31 11.18 -7.75 -8.85
N PRO A 32 11.31 -6.42 -8.62
CA PRO A 32 11.03 -5.83 -7.30
C PRO A 32 9.61 -6.11 -6.81
N GLY A 33 8.60 -5.95 -7.66
CA GLY A 33 7.21 -6.29 -7.33
C GLY A 33 7.01 -7.79 -7.09
N THR A 34 7.64 -8.64 -7.91
CA THR A 34 7.57 -10.10 -7.80
C THR A 34 8.14 -10.59 -6.46
N ARG A 35 9.21 -9.94 -5.95
CA ARG A 35 9.81 -10.22 -4.64
C ARG A 35 8.84 -10.00 -3.48
N MET A 36 7.86 -9.11 -3.64
CA MET A 36 6.85 -8.84 -2.61
C MET A 36 5.67 -9.82 -2.63
N ARG A 37 5.53 -10.67 -3.65
CA ARG A 37 4.39 -11.61 -3.78
C ARG A 37 4.22 -12.55 -2.56
N PRO A 38 5.29 -13.13 -1.97
CA PRO A 38 5.14 -13.96 -0.77
C PRO A 38 4.57 -13.17 0.41
N PHE A 39 5.03 -11.92 0.63
CA PHE A 39 4.53 -11.04 1.68
C PHE A 39 3.06 -10.68 1.48
N VAL A 40 2.67 -10.30 0.27
CA VAL A 40 1.27 -9.99 -0.07
C VAL A 40 0.37 -11.21 0.15
N ARG A 41 0.84 -12.41 -0.22
CA ARG A 41 0.11 -13.67 0.01
C ARG A 41 -0.02 -13.98 1.51
N ALA A 42 1.05 -13.80 2.28
CA ALA A 42 1.05 -14.01 3.72
C ALA A 42 0.10 -13.04 4.42
N LEU A 43 0.16 -11.74 4.09
CA LEU A 43 -0.76 -10.71 4.57
C LEU A 43 -2.21 -11.09 4.29
N ARG A 44 -2.56 -11.35 3.02
CA ARG A 44 -3.93 -11.76 2.64
C ARG A 44 -4.38 -13.07 3.30
N ARG A 45 -3.47 -13.94 3.73
CA ARG A 45 -3.83 -15.15 4.48
C ARG A 45 -4.08 -14.82 5.95
N ALA A 46 -3.21 -14.03 6.56
CA ALA A 46 -3.29 -13.65 7.96
C ALA A 46 -4.48 -12.72 8.24
N THR A 47 -4.84 -11.87 7.28
CA THR A 47 -5.95 -10.93 7.41
C THR A 47 -7.29 -11.47 6.96
N ARG A 48 -7.34 -12.67 6.39
CA ARG A 48 -8.61 -13.35 6.14
C ARG A 48 -9.18 -13.81 7.47
N THR A 49 -10.15 -13.07 8.01
CA THR A 49 -10.99 -13.59 9.07
C THR A 49 -11.85 -14.73 8.52
N PRO A 50 -11.78 -15.94 9.11
CA PRO A 50 -12.75 -16.99 8.82
C PRO A 50 -14.16 -16.44 9.05
N ALA A 51 -15.11 -16.83 8.21
CA ALA A 51 -16.54 -16.53 8.41
C ALA A 51 -17.09 -17.33 9.62
N SER A 52 -16.53 -17.10 10.81
CA SER A 52 -17.05 -17.65 12.05
C SER A 52 -18.21 -16.78 12.51
N GLY A 53 -19.38 -17.08 11.94
CA GLY A 53 -20.68 -16.54 12.34
C GLY A 53 -21.01 -15.13 11.81
N PRO A 54 -22.28 -14.71 11.94
CA PRO A 54 -22.68 -13.35 11.62
C PRO A 54 -22.06 -12.39 12.63
N GLY A 55 -20.97 -11.70 12.25
CA GLY A 55 -20.58 -10.44 12.89
C GLY A 55 -19.18 -10.30 13.52
N SER A 56 -18.21 -11.22 13.37
CA SER A 56 -16.94 -11.12 14.14
C SER A 56 -15.63 -10.90 13.36
N GLY A 57 -15.67 -10.77 12.03
CA GLY A 57 -14.45 -10.60 11.22
C GLY A 57 -14.19 -9.15 10.80
N ALA A 58 -13.10 -8.54 11.27
CA ALA A 58 -12.62 -7.25 10.80
C ALA A 58 -11.83 -7.45 9.49
N ASP A 59 -12.38 -7.02 8.35
CA ASP A 59 -11.73 -7.18 7.04
C ASP A 59 -10.55 -6.18 6.94
N VAL A 60 -9.37 -6.65 6.53
CA VAL A 60 -8.18 -5.79 6.34
C VAL A 60 -7.79 -5.79 4.87
N LEU A 61 -7.80 -4.58 4.31
CA LEU A 61 -7.54 -4.37 2.90
C LEU A 61 -6.04 -4.44 2.61
N VAL A 62 -5.61 -5.30 1.69
CA VAL A 62 -4.19 -5.37 1.27
C VAL A 62 -4.05 -4.79 -0.14
N ARG A 63 -3.41 -3.62 -0.25
CA ARG A 63 -3.13 -2.90 -1.50
C ARG A 63 -1.63 -2.86 -1.79
N GLN A 64 -1.28 -2.68 -3.05
CA GLN A 64 0.10 -2.49 -3.49
C GLN A 64 0.18 -1.15 -4.22
N VAL A 65 1.18 -0.33 -3.92
CA VAL A 65 1.44 0.90 -4.67
C VAL A 65 1.84 0.55 -6.10
N ARG A 66 1.33 1.31 -7.06
CA ARG A 66 1.74 1.25 -8.45
C ARG A 66 2.66 2.44 -8.71
N TYR A 67 3.93 2.18 -8.99
CA TYR A 67 4.85 3.26 -9.30
C TYR A 67 4.73 3.72 -10.75
N ALA A 68 4.69 5.03 -10.95
CA ALA A 68 4.78 5.65 -12.27
C ALA A 68 6.19 5.50 -12.85
N HIS A 69 7.20 5.55 -11.99
CA HIS A 69 8.61 5.43 -12.34
C HIS A 69 9.28 4.31 -11.55
N ARG A 70 10.15 3.54 -12.20
CA ARG A 70 10.87 2.42 -11.56
C ARG A 70 11.97 2.89 -10.60
N GLY A 71 12.43 4.13 -10.74
CA GLY A 71 13.52 4.74 -9.96
C GLY A 71 13.04 5.67 -8.85
N TRP A 72 13.89 5.85 -7.84
CA TRP A 72 13.73 6.91 -6.83
C TRP A 72 13.98 8.31 -7.43
N ASN A 73 14.93 8.41 -8.36
CA ASN A 73 15.25 9.59 -9.17
C ASN A 73 15.65 10.83 -8.34
N GLY A 74 16.56 10.62 -7.38
CA GLY A 74 17.21 11.70 -6.63
C GLY A 74 16.23 12.57 -5.82
N SER A 75 16.18 13.87 -6.09
CA SER A 75 15.29 14.82 -5.41
C SER A 75 13.83 14.71 -5.86
N ARG A 76 13.55 14.08 -7.00
CA ARG A 76 12.17 13.86 -7.47
C ARG A 76 11.41 12.92 -6.56
N ALA A 77 12.09 11.96 -5.92
CA ALA A 77 11.50 11.04 -4.96
C ALA A 77 10.21 10.38 -5.50
N ASP A 78 10.18 9.97 -6.77
CA ASP A 78 8.94 9.62 -7.48
C ASP A 78 8.12 8.56 -6.71
N ALA A 79 8.79 7.56 -6.14
CA ALA A 79 8.14 6.51 -5.34
C ALA A 79 7.45 7.02 -4.06
N LEU A 80 7.92 8.13 -3.47
CA LEU A 80 7.24 8.79 -2.34
C LEU A 80 5.94 9.45 -2.81
N HIS A 81 5.96 10.15 -3.94
CA HIS A 81 4.75 10.78 -4.47
C HIS A 81 3.69 9.75 -4.85
N ASP A 82 4.10 8.64 -5.47
CA ASP A 82 3.20 7.51 -5.75
C ASP A 82 2.62 6.88 -4.47
N ALA A 83 3.41 6.83 -3.39
CA ALA A 83 2.94 6.32 -2.10
C ALA A 83 1.89 7.23 -1.44
N LEU A 84 2.14 8.55 -1.47
CA LEU A 84 1.20 9.55 -0.94
C LEU A 84 -0.11 9.55 -1.74
N ALA A 85 -0.03 9.57 -3.07
CA ALA A 85 -1.22 9.50 -3.92
C ALA A 85 -2.02 8.19 -3.70
N ALA A 86 -1.34 7.07 -3.44
CA ALA A 86 -2.00 5.82 -3.10
C ALA A 86 -2.67 5.85 -1.71
N LEU A 87 -2.16 6.64 -0.76
CA LEU A 87 -2.78 6.86 0.54
C LEU A 87 -4.01 7.76 0.44
N ASP A 88 -3.92 8.86 -0.32
CA ASP A 88 -5.05 9.76 -0.58
C ASP A 88 -6.22 8.98 -1.21
N ALA A 89 -5.94 8.24 -2.29
CA ALA A 89 -6.93 7.42 -2.98
C ALA A 89 -7.55 6.34 -2.06
N LEU A 90 -6.77 5.81 -1.12
CA LEU A 90 -7.25 4.83 -0.15
C LEU A 90 -8.16 5.46 0.92
N GLY A 91 -7.87 6.70 1.33
CA GLY A 91 -8.75 7.49 2.19
C GLY A 91 -10.09 7.74 1.52
N GLU A 92 -10.07 8.20 0.28
CA GLU A 92 -11.27 8.41 -0.55
C GLU A 92 -12.07 7.11 -0.74
N GLU A 93 -11.41 6.00 -1.10
CA GLU A 93 -12.05 4.69 -1.29
C GLU A 93 -12.75 4.20 -0.01
N THR A 94 -12.17 4.47 1.16
CA THR A 94 -12.68 3.97 2.44
C THR A 94 -13.65 4.91 3.15
N GLY A 95 -14.08 5.98 2.47
CA GLY A 95 -15.11 6.90 2.96
C GLY A 95 -14.60 7.93 3.97
N GLY A 96 -13.29 8.21 3.94
CA GLY A 96 -12.70 9.28 4.71
C GLY A 96 -13.16 10.66 4.26
N SER A 97 -13.74 11.46 5.15
CA SER A 97 -13.90 12.90 4.94
C SER A 97 -12.56 13.62 5.15
N GLU A 98 -12.38 14.79 4.54
CA GLU A 98 -11.10 15.54 4.46
C GLU A 98 -10.40 15.84 5.81
N GLU A 99 -11.09 15.67 6.94
CA GLU A 99 -10.53 15.76 8.28
C GLU A 99 -10.14 14.36 8.82
N GLY A 100 -9.11 13.75 8.23
CA GLY A 100 -8.49 12.53 8.78
C GLY A 100 -9.40 11.30 8.83
N GLY A 101 -10.48 11.29 8.06
CA GLY A 101 -11.35 10.13 7.92
C GLY A 101 -10.68 9.06 7.05
N GLY A 102 -11.01 7.80 7.32
CA GLY A 102 -10.50 6.64 6.59
C GLY A 102 -10.08 5.53 7.55
N VAL A 103 -9.70 4.38 7.01
CA VAL A 103 -9.22 3.27 7.84
C VAL A 103 -7.74 3.44 8.18
N PRO A 104 -7.27 3.02 9.37
CA PRO A 104 -5.86 3.06 9.70
C PRO A 104 -5.03 2.21 8.72
N VAL A 105 -3.91 2.77 8.26
CA VAL A 105 -3.04 2.15 7.25
C VAL A 105 -1.68 1.80 7.84
N VAL A 106 -1.27 0.55 7.70
CA VAL A 106 0.11 0.10 7.95
C VAL A 106 0.88 0.09 6.64
N LEU A 107 2.09 0.65 6.64
CA LEU A 107 2.98 0.63 5.47
C LEU A 107 3.95 -0.56 5.54
N LEU A 108 3.99 -1.37 4.50
CA LEU A 108 4.98 -2.43 4.33
C LEU A 108 5.88 -2.10 3.14
N GLY A 109 7.07 -1.58 3.40
CA GLY A 109 8.03 -1.21 2.36
C GLY A 109 9.29 -2.08 2.33
N HIS A 110 9.88 -2.27 1.14
CA HIS A 110 11.20 -2.89 0.97
C HIS A 110 12.12 -1.99 0.12
N SER A 111 13.36 -1.76 0.56
CA SER A 111 14.37 -0.94 -0.15
C SER A 111 13.84 0.45 -0.52
N MET A 112 13.76 0.82 -1.81
CA MET A 112 13.12 2.06 -2.27
C MET A 112 11.71 2.24 -1.68
N GLY A 113 10.91 1.17 -1.63
CA GLY A 113 9.58 1.22 -1.01
C GLY A 113 9.62 1.41 0.51
N ALA A 114 10.67 0.94 1.20
CA ALA A 114 10.85 1.20 2.63
C ALA A 114 11.21 2.67 2.88
N ARG A 115 12.08 3.24 2.03
CA ARG A 115 12.39 4.67 2.06
C ARG A 115 11.15 5.52 1.82
N ALA A 116 10.35 5.18 0.81
CA ALA A 116 9.08 5.85 0.54
C ALA A 116 8.11 5.72 1.73
N ALA A 117 8.00 4.52 2.32
CA ALA A 117 7.15 4.28 3.48
C ALA A 117 7.54 5.15 4.69
N LEU A 118 8.83 5.22 5.02
CA LEU A 118 9.33 6.04 6.13
C LEU A 118 9.01 7.53 5.94
N LEU A 119 9.17 8.04 4.71
CA LEU A 119 8.87 9.43 4.41
C LEU A 119 7.36 9.72 4.32
N ALA A 120 6.56 8.73 3.92
CA ALA A 120 5.10 8.82 3.92
C ALA A 120 4.46 8.57 5.30
N ALA A 121 5.23 8.17 6.31
CA ALA A 121 4.70 7.80 7.63
C ALA A 121 3.99 8.96 8.36
N GLY A 122 4.27 10.21 7.98
CA GLY A 122 3.55 11.39 8.48
C GLY A 122 2.14 11.58 7.92
N HIS A 123 1.70 10.75 6.98
CA HIS A 123 0.38 10.86 6.37
C HIS A 123 -0.75 10.58 7.40
N PRO A 124 -1.86 11.34 7.41
CA PRO A 124 -2.91 11.24 8.44
C PRO A 124 -3.55 9.87 8.60
N LEU A 125 -3.53 9.02 7.57
CA LEU A 125 -4.05 7.64 7.64
C LEU A 125 -3.07 6.63 8.26
N VAL A 126 -1.78 6.95 8.33
CA VAL A 126 -0.77 5.96 8.72
C VAL A 126 -0.76 5.76 10.23
N ARG A 127 -0.82 4.50 10.67
CA ARG A 127 -0.77 4.08 12.08
C ARG A 127 0.10 2.84 12.18
N GLY A 128 1.16 2.87 13.00
CA GLY A 128 2.06 1.74 13.25
C GLY A 128 3.50 2.12 13.50
#